data_AF-A0A1F6EMW8-F1
#
_entry.id   AF-A0A1F6EMW8-F1
#
_cell.length_a   1.000
_cell.length_b   1.000
_cell.length_c   1.000
_cell.angle_alpha   90.00
_cell.angle_beta   90.00
_cell.angle_gamma   90.00
#
_symmetry.space_group_name_H-M   'P 1'
#
loop_
_entity.id
_entity.type
_entity.pdbx_description
1 polymer ?
#
loop_
_entity_poly.entity_id
_entity_poly.type
_entity_poly.pdbx_seq_one_letter_code
_entity_poly.pdbx_strand_id
1 'polypeptide(L)'
;MEKKKESGLEKLARLIKEESDNIRAIMATKDDLKAFATKEDVRAIVDKAVDDAKDELMAEIRPMARAVDKDAITTVNHEKPILRIEKHLAFK
;
A
#
# COMPACT_ATOMS: atom_id res chain seq x y z
N MET A 1 -65.41 28.55 -14.75
CA MET A 1 -64.34 28.74 -13.74
C MET A 1 -63.04 28.93 -14.49
N GLU A 2 -62.58 30.18 -14.58
CA GLU A 2 -61.37 30.55 -15.31
C GLU A 2 -60.15 30.06 -14.52
N LYS A 3 -59.35 29.16 -15.10
CA LYS A 3 -58.10 28.71 -14.46
C LYS A 3 -57.16 29.91 -14.42
N LYS A 4 -56.94 30.47 -13.23
CA LYS A 4 -55.96 31.54 -13.00
C LYS A 4 -54.61 31.08 -13.57
N LYS A 5 -54.06 31.82 -14.54
CA LYS A 5 -52.75 31.50 -15.12
C LYS A 5 -51.69 31.63 -14.01
N GLU A 6 -50.89 30.58 -13.86
CA GLU A 6 -49.75 30.52 -12.93
C GLU A 6 -48.80 31.69 -13.20
N SER A 7 -48.45 32.42 -12.13
CA SER A 7 -47.51 33.54 -12.21
C SER A 7 -46.08 33.03 -12.48
N GLY A 8 -45.21 33.87 -13.06
CA GLY A 8 -43.81 33.49 -13.29
C GLY A 8 -43.05 33.12 -12.00
N LEU A 9 -43.43 33.72 -10.87
CA LEU A 9 -42.86 33.41 -9.56
C LEU A 9 -43.33 32.04 -9.04
N GLU A 10 -44.57 31.67 -9.30
CA GLU A 10 -45.12 30.35 -8.92
C GLU A 10 -44.44 29.22 -9.70
N LYS A 11 -44.19 29.44 -11.00
CA LYS A 11 -43.40 28.52 -11.84
C LYS A 11 -42.01 28.31 -11.29
N LEU A 12 -41.32 29.40 -10.94
CA LEU A 12 -39.97 29.35 -10.40
C LEU A 12 -39.94 28.58 -9.07
N ALA A 13 -40.89 28.85 -8.17
CA ALA A 13 -40.98 28.15 -6.89
C ALA A 13 -41.22 26.65 -7.06
N ARG A 14 -42.07 26.25 -8.02
CA ARG A 14 -42.33 24.84 -8.33
C ARG A 14 -41.09 24.15 -8.89
N LEU A 15 -40.38 24.76 -9.83
CA LEU A 15 -39.16 24.21 -10.40
C LEU A 15 -38.05 24.04 -9.35
N ILE A 16 -37.88 25.02 -8.46
CA ILE A 16 -36.91 24.92 -7.36
C ILE A 16 -37.26 23.78 -6.41
N LYS A 17 -38.56 23.59 -6.12
CA LYS A 17 -39.01 22.49 -5.27
C LYS A 17 -38.79 21.14 -5.93
N GLU A 18 -39.19 21.00 -7.19
CA GLU A 18 -38.97 19.78 -7.98
C GLU A 18 -37.48 19.41 -8.01
N GLU A 19 -36.59 20.39 -8.26
CA GLU A 19 -35.15 20.16 -8.27
C GLU A 19 -34.58 19.81 -6.89
N SER A 20 -35.03 20.48 -5.83
CA SER A 20 -34.62 20.16 -4.46
C SER A 20 -35.06 18.77 -4.03
N ASP A 21 -36.24 18.31 -4.44
CA ASP A 21 -36.75 16.98 -4.13
C ASP A 21 -35.97 15.91 -4.92
N ASN A 22 -35.63 16.18 -6.18
CA ASN A 22 -34.75 15.33 -6.98
C ASN A 22 -33.36 15.17 -6.34
N ILE A 23 -32.72 16.27 -5.91
CA ILE A 23 -31.41 16.21 -5.24
C ILE A 23 -31.47 15.32 -3.99
N ARG A 24 -32.51 15.47 -3.17
CA ARG A 24 -32.71 14.67 -1.95
C ARG A 24 -32.92 13.18 -2.26
N ALA A 25 -33.57 12.86 -3.37
CA ALA A 25 -33.82 11.49 -3.78
C ALA A 25 -32.56 10.76 -4.27
N ILE A 26 -31.59 11.49 -4.84
CA ILE A 26 -30.39 10.89 -5.46
C ILE A 26 -29.12 11.03 -4.62
N MET A 27 -29.07 11.97 -3.68
CA MET A 27 -27.87 12.22 -2.91
C MET A 27 -27.60 11.08 -1.93
N ALA A 28 -26.34 10.66 -1.84
CA ALA A 28 -25.90 9.78 -0.77
C ALA A 28 -25.95 10.53 0.59
N THR A 29 -26.37 9.82 1.61
CA THR A 29 -26.34 10.27 2.99
C THR A 29 -25.03 9.90 3.66
N LYS A 30 -24.77 10.47 4.84
CA LYS A 30 -23.61 10.08 5.65
C LYS A 30 -23.68 8.63 6.10
N ASP A 31 -24.88 8.10 6.29
CA ASP A 31 -25.05 6.71 6.72
C ASP A 31 -24.73 5.73 5.59
N ASP A 32 -25.00 6.11 4.33
CA ASP A 32 -24.60 5.32 3.16
C ASP A 32 -23.07 5.19 3.08
N LEU A 33 -22.33 6.24 3.43
CA LEU A 33 -20.87 6.26 3.36
C LEU A 33 -20.19 5.39 4.42
N LYS A 34 -20.85 5.10 5.56
CA LYS A 34 -20.27 4.28 6.64
C LYS A 34 -20.03 2.82 6.23
N ALA A 35 -20.74 2.33 5.22
CA ALA A 35 -20.58 0.98 4.70
C ALA A 35 -19.35 0.84 3.78
N PHE A 36 -18.77 1.94 3.32
CA PHE A 36 -17.64 1.93 2.40
C PHE A 36 -16.31 2.00 3.17
N ALA A 37 -15.32 1.23 2.69
CA ALA A 37 -13.95 1.33 3.17
C ALA A 37 -13.34 2.69 2.80
N THR A 38 -12.51 3.20 3.69
CA THR A 38 -11.71 4.40 3.47
C THR A 38 -10.41 4.07 2.72
N LYS A 39 -9.71 5.11 2.25
CA LYS A 39 -8.39 4.92 1.61
C LYS A 39 -7.36 4.43 2.62
N GLU A 40 -7.51 4.87 3.86
CA GLU A 40 -6.69 4.52 5.00
C GLU A 40 -6.83 3.03 5.34
N ASP A 41 -8.04 2.47 5.26
CA ASP A 41 -8.27 1.04 5.46
C ASP A 41 -7.52 0.19 4.43
N VAL A 42 -7.58 0.58 3.15
CA VAL A 42 -6.85 -0.10 2.07
C VAL A 42 -5.34 -0.01 2.29
N ARG A 43 -4.85 1.18 2.66
CA ARG A 43 -3.43 1.38 2.93
C ARG A 43 -2.94 0.52 4.08
N ALA A 44 -3.71 0.43 5.17
CA ALA A 44 -3.35 -0.39 6.32
C ALA A 44 -3.21 -1.88 5.96
N ILE A 45 -4.08 -2.39 5.08
CA ILE A 45 -3.98 -3.78 4.59
C ILE A 45 -2.70 -3.99 3.79
N VAL A 46 -2.38 -3.06 2.87
CA VAL A 46 -1.19 -3.16 2.02
C VAL A 46 0.09 -3.03 2.84
N ASP A 47 0.17 -2.02 3.71
CA ASP A 47 1.35 -1.77 4.54
C ASP A 47 1.64 -3.00 5.42
N LYS A 48 0.61 -3.57 6.06
CA LYS A 48 0.75 -4.82 6.84
C LYS A 48 1.28 -5.98 5.98
N ALA A 49 0.68 -6.22 4.81
CA ALA A 49 1.10 -7.33 3.95
C ALA A 49 2.56 -7.16 3.47
N VAL A 50 2.99 -5.93 3.20
CA VAL A 50 4.37 -5.62 2.80
C VAL A 50 5.34 -5.84 3.95
N ASP A 51 4.98 -5.41 5.16
CA ASP A 51 5.82 -5.61 6.35
C ASP A 51 5.95 -7.10 6.69
N ASP A 52 4.84 -7.85 6.65
CA ASP A 52 4.84 -9.31 6.90
C ASP A 52 5.76 -10.02 5.87
N ALA A 53 5.61 -9.72 4.58
CA ALA A 53 6.44 -10.32 3.51
C ALA A 53 7.93 -9.94 3.64
N LYS A 54 8.20 -8.70 4.05
CA LYS A 54 9.57 -8.23 4.30
C LYS A 54 10.20 -8.98 5.47
N ASP A 55 9.46 -9.20 6.55
CA ASP A 55 9.98 -9.89 7.72
C ASP A 55 10.28 -11.37 7.42
N GLU A 56 9.41 -12.05 6.67
CA GLU A 56 9.64 -13.41 6.17
C GLU A 56 10.92 -13.48 5.31
N LEU A 57 11.06 -12.57 4.35
CA LEU A 57 12.24 -12.53 3.49
C LEU A 57 13.52 -12.26 4.30
N MET A 58 13.47 -11.35 5.27
CA MET A 58 14.62 -11.00 6.10
C MET A 58 15.01 -12.12 7.06
N ALA A 59 14.06 -12.95 7.50
CA ALA A 59 14.34 -14.13 8.30
C ALA A 59 15.25 -15.12 7.56
N GLU A 60 15.10 -15.23 6.24
CA GLU A 60 15.92 -16.11 5.39
C GLU A 60 17.23 -15.45 4.93
N ILE A 61 17.20 -14.17 4.54
CA ILE A 61 18.39 -13.47 4.02
C ILE A 61 19.44 -13.26 5.12
N ARG A 62 19.04 -12.95 6.37
CA ARG A 62 19.98 -12.62 7.45
C ARG A 62 20.95 -13.77 7.79
N PRO A 63 20.50 -15.02 7.97
CA PRO A 63 21.39 -16.17 8.14
C PRO A 63 22.36 -16.34 6.98
N MET A 64 21.88 -16.23 5.74
CA MET A 64 22.73 -16.35 4.55
C MET A 64 23.82 -15.28 4.53
N ALA A 65 23.47 -14.01 4.77
CA ALA A 65 24.43 -12.91 4.83
C ALA A 65 25.53 -13.18 5.87
N ARG A 66 25.15 -13.63 7.08
CA ARG A 66 26.12 -13.99 8.14
C ARG A 66 27.04 -15.15 7.76
N ALA A 67 26.50 -16.16 7.06
CA ALA A 67 27.30 -17.30 6.60
C ALA A 67 28.33 -16.87 5.55
N VAL A 68 27.90 -16.08 4.56
CA VAL A 68 28.77 -15.52 3.52
C VAL A 68 29.88 -14.66 4.12
N ASP A 69 29.56 -13.80 5.09
CA ASP A 69 30.57 -12.98 5.78
C ASP A 69 31.63 -13.86 6.49
N LYS A 70 31.21 -14.93 7.16
CA LYS A 70 32.10 -15.88 7.84
C LYS A 70 33.00 -16.63 6.86
N ASP A 71 32.45 -17.07 5.73
CA ASP A 71 33.19 -17.79 4.70
C ASP A 71 34.21 -16.89 4.01
N ALA A 72 33.86 -15.61 3.77
CA ALA A 72 34.78 -14.61 3.26
C ALA A 72 35.99 -14.42 4.21
N ILE A 73 35.75 -14.27 5.52
CA ILE A 73 36.81 -14.17 6.53
C ILE A 73 37.70 -15.42 6.51
N THR A 74 37.09 -16.60 6.46
CA THR A 74 37.81 -17.88 6.48
C THR A 74 38.72 -18.03 5.25
N THR A 75 38.22 -17.64 4.08
CA THR A 75 38.97 -17.66 2.81
C THR A 75 40.20 -16.76 2.88
N VAL A 76 40.05 -15.52 3.38
CA VAL A 76 41.16 -14.58 3.58
C VAL A 76 42.19 -15.13 4.58
N ASN A 77 41.73 -15.74 5.68
CA ASN A 77 42.63 -16.30 6.69
C ASN A 77 43.47 -17.47 6.15
N HIS A 78 42.91 -18.28 5.25
CA HIS A 78 43.62 -19.40 4.63
C HIS A 78 44.64 -19.00 3.55
N GLU A 79 44.57 -17.77 3.03
CA GLU A 79 45.50 -17.27 1.98
C GLU A 79 46.98 -17.37 2.42
N LYS A 80 47.31 -16.88 3.62
CA LYS A 80 48.70 -16.89 4.11
C LYS A 80 49.26 -18.32 4.34
N PRO A 81 48.53 -19.26 4.98
CA PRO A 81 48.90 -20.67 5.01
C PRO A 81 49.12 -21.28 3.63
N ILE A 82 48.21 -21.06 2.68
CA ILE A 82 48.31 -21.59 1.31
C ILE A 82 49.60 -21.09 0.65
N LEU A 83 49.85 -19.78 0.68
CA LEU A 83 51.08 -19.18 0.13
C LEU A 83 52.36 -19.75 0.76
N ARG A 84 52.33 -20.10 2.06
CA ARG A 84 53.48 -20.75 2.72
C ARG A 84 53.68 -22.17 2.23
N ILE A 85 52.60 -22.93 2.07
CA ILE A 85 52.63 -24.29 1.56
C ILE A 85 53.09 -24.32 0.10
N GLU A 86 52.57 -23.43 -0.75
CA GLU A 86 52.99 -23.29 -2.15
C GLU A 86 54.49 -22.99 -2.27
N LYS A 87 55.01 -22.07 -1.46
CA LYS A 87 56.45 -21.79 -1.39
C LYS A 87 57.27 -23.00 -0.94
N HIS A 88 56.77 -23.74 0.06
CA HIS A 88 57.48 -24.90 0.61
C HIS A 88 57.51 -26.08 -0.37
N LEU A 89 56.43 -26.29 -1.11
CA LEU A 89 56.29 -27.34 -2.12
C LEU A 89 56.87 -26.93 -3.50
N ALA A 90 57.50 -25.75 -3.59
CA ALA A 90 58.05 -25.20 -4.83
C ALA A 90 57.03 -25.09 -5.97
N PHE A 91 55.75 -24.86 -5.65
CA PHE A 91 54.69 -24.58 -6.64
C PHE A 91 54.77 -23.15 -7.22
N LYS A 92 55.92 -22.49 -7.12
CA LYS A 92 56.15 -21.11 -7.56
C LYS A 92 57.47 -20.97 -8.30
#